data_AF-A0A524GEK4-F1
#
_entry.id   AF-A0A524GEK4-F1
#
_cell.length_a   1.000
_cell.length_b   1.000
_cell.length_c   1.000
_cell.angle_alpha   90.00
_cell.angle_beta   90.00
_cell.angle_gamma   90.00
#
_symmetry.space_group_name_H-M   'P 1'
#
loop_
_entity.id
_entity.type
_entity.pdbx_description
1 polymer ?
#
loop_
_entity_poly.entity_id
_entity_poly.type
_entity_poly.pdbx_seq_one_letter_code
_entity_poly.pdbx_strand_id
1 'polypeptide(L)'
;KELFERFCACPGSQSYHHAYLGGLLEHTVAVADNCAHVAGRYQGVDRDLLVASALLHDVGKVDELTFETGVGYTDEGRLIGHVVLGARRAREAAARAGTDATVLLRLEHAMLSHHGELECGSPKKPSTIEALLLHHVDNMDAKSAGFAQVLSGATLAEEVWTDSANLFRRPLFAPRALEDDRPHRADEDAQHFRLTA
;
A
#
# COMPACT_ATOMS: atom_id res chain seq x y z
N LYS A 1 -12.63 0.20 -17.35
CA LYS A 1 -13.75 0.51 -16.43
C LYS A 1 -13.83 -0.57 -15.35
N GLU A 2 -14.01 -1.82 -15.72
CA GLU A 2 -14.01 -2.98 -14.80
C GLU A 2 -12.76 -3.09 -13.90
N LEU A 3 -11.55 -2.93 -14.43
CA LEU A 3 -10.32 -2.95 -13.62
C LEU A 3 -10.34 -1.92 -12.49
N PHE A 4 -10.76 -0.69 -12.79
CA PHE A 4 -10.77 0.38 -11.81
C PHE A 4 -11.83 0.13 -10.73
N GLU A 5 -13.02 -0.35 -11.11
CA GLU A 5 -14.06 -0.74 -10.16
C GLU A 5 -13.57 -1.85 -9.21
N ARG A 6 -12.89 -2.88 -9.76
CA ARG A 6 -12.27 -3.94 -8.94
C ARG A 6 -11.17 -3.39 -8.05
N PHE A 7 -10.33 -2.49 -8.55
CA PHE A 7 -9.26 -1.85 -7.77
C PHE A 7 -9.81 -1.03 -6.60
N CYS A 8 -10.86 -0.24 -6.83
CA CYS A 8 -11.54 0.55 -5.79
C CYS A 8 -12.23 -0.30 -4.72
N ALA A 9 -12.59 -1.54 -5.03
CA ALA A 9 -13.19 -2.46 -4.07
C ALA A 9 -12.15 -3.40 -3.41
N CYS A 10 -10.96 -3.56 -4.00
CA CYS A 10 -9.98 -4.55 -3.57
C CYS A 10 -9.40 -4.20 -2.18
N PRO A 11 -9.24 -5.19 -1.30
CA PRO A 11 -8.50 -4.99 -0.06
C PRO A 11 -7.00 -4.78 -0.31
N GLY A 12 -6.35 -3.99 0.54
CA GLY A 12 -4.91 -3.74 0.45
C GLY A 12 -4.06 -4.93 0.88
N SER A 13 -4.61 -5.85 1.69
CA SER A 13 -3.94 -7.09 2.07
C SER A 13 -4.96 -8.13 2.54
N GLN A 14 -4.48 -9.35 2.80
CA GLN A 14 -5.32 -10.38 3.41
C GLN A 14 -5.68 -10.07 4.87
N SER A 15 -4.69 -9.65 5.66
CA SER A 15 -4.82 -9.59 7.13
C SER A 15 -4.05 -8.46 7.81
N TYR A 16 -3.20 -7.74 7.09
CA TYR A 16 -2.19 -6.86 7.67
C TYR A 16 -2.17 -5.54 6.91
N HIS A 17 -2.58 -4.43 7.54
CA HIS A 17 -2.78 -3.09 6.95
C HIS A 17 -3.77 -3.06 5.77
N HIS A 18 -4.70 -2.10 5.82
CA HIS A 18 -5.69 -1.90 4.76
C HIS A 18 -6.47 -3.17 4.37
N ALA A 19 -6.67 -4.11 5.30
CA ALA A 19 -7.32 -5.41 5.08
C ALA A 19 -8.85 -5.32 5.05
N TYR A 20 -9.39 -4.37 4.28
CA TYR A 20 -10.82 -4.09 4.13
C TYR A 20 -11.10 -3.62 2.70
N LEU A 21 -12.35 -3.73 2.25
CA LEU A 21 -12.73 -3.32 0.88
C LEU A 21 -12.39 -1.84 0.65
N GLY A 22 -11.69 -1.57 -0.45
CA GLY A 22 -11.19 -0.24 -0.80
C GLY A 22 -9.86 0.16 -0.16
N GLY A 23 -9.33 -0.67 0.74
CA GLY A 23 -8.02 -0.43 1.36
C GLY A 23 -6.88 -0.35 0.35
N LEU A 24 -6.96 -1.05 -0.80
CA LEU A 24 -5.95 -0.96 -1.86
C LEU A 24 -5.86 0.46 -2.45
N LEU A 25 -7.01 1.08 -2.71
CA LEU A 25 -7.07 2.44 -3.25
C LEU A 25 -6.54 3.45 -2.24
N GLU A 26 -6.98 3.34 -0.98
CA GLU A 26 -6.53 4.21 0.10
C GLU A 26 -5.01 4.17 0.26
N HIS A 27 -4.45 2.97 0.39
CA HIS A 27 -3.02 2.73 0.46
C HIS A 27 -2.27 3.32 -0.76
N THR A 28 -2.74 3.03 -1.96
CA THR A 28 -2.10 3.52 -3.20
C THR A 28 -2.07 5.05 -3.27
N VAL A 29 -3.16 5.72 -2.87
CA VAL A 29 -3.23 7.18 -2.83
C VAL A 29 -2.29 7.74 -1.76
N ALA A 30 -2.26 7.15 -0.56
CA ALA A 30 -1.38 7.58 0.52
C ALA A 30 0.10 7.45 0.14
N VAL A 31 0.49 6.32 -0.46
CA VAL A 31 1.85 6.10 -0.97
C VAL A 31 2.19 7.09 -2.08
N ALA A 32 1.31 7.30 -3.06
CA ALA A 32 1.53 8.24 -4.15
C ALA A 32 1.66 9.69 -3.68
N ASP A 33 0.83 10.11 -2.73
CA ASP A 33 0.90 11.44 -2.13
C ASP A 33 2.19 11.64 -1.35
N ASN A 34 2.56 10.68 -0.48
CA ASN A 34 3.84 10.72 0.24
C ASN A 34 5.03 10.75 -0.71
N CYS A 35 5.02 9.94 -1.77
CA CYS A 35 6.01 9.95 -2.84
C CYS A 35 6.12 11.33 -3.52
N ALA A 36 4.99 11.97 -3.83
CA ALA A 36 4.96 13.30 -4.41
C ALA A 36 5.58 14.36 -3.48
N HIS A 37 5.36 14.25 -2.17
CA HIS A 37 5.94 15.14 -1.16
C HIS A 37 7.46 14.95 -1.01
N VAL A 38 7.95 13.71 -0.99
CA VAL A 38 9.39 13.45 -0.78
C VAL A 38 10.22 13.65 -2.03
N ALA A 39 9.63 13.58 -3.23
CA ALA A 39 10.33 13.71 -4.51
C ALA A 39 11.18 14.98 -4.61
N GLY A 40 10.66 16.12 -4.11
CA GLY A 40 11.36 17.41 -4.15
C GLY A 40 12.49 17.55 -3.12
N ARG A 41 12.66 16.59 -2.21
CA ARG A 41 13.66 16.65 -1.13
C ARG A 41 15.00 16.01 -1.48
N TYR A 42 15.05 15.21 -2.54
CA TYR A 42 16.24 14.45 -2.93
C TYR A 42 16.67 14.81 -4.35
N GLN A 43 17.98 14.91 -4.56
CA GLN A 43 18.54 15.22 -5.88
C GLN A 43 18.44 14.02 -6.82
N GLY A 44 18.19 14.28 -8.10
CA GLY A 44 18.16 13.25 -9.14
C GLY A 44 16.91 12.36 -9.15
N VAL A 45 15.87 12.71 -8.40
CA VAL A 45 14.58 12.01 -8.44
C VAL A 45 13.76 12.47 -9.63
N ASP A 46 13.38 11.51 -10.47
CA ASP A 46 12.32 11.70 -11.45
C ASP A 46 10.95 11.62 -10.75
N ARG A 47 10.36 12.78 -10.46
CA ARG A 47 9.10 12.87 -9.71
C ARG A 47 7.97 12.10 -10.41
N ASP A 48 7.87 12.23 -11.72
CA ASP A 48 6.76 11.63 -12.46
C ASP A 48 6.89 10.11 -12.50
N LEU A 49 8.11 9.61 -12.68
CA LEU A 49 8.38 8.17 -12.57
C LEU A 49 8.09 7.64 -11.16
N LEU A 50 8.51 8.35 -10.10
CA LEU A 50 8.26 7.94 -8.71
C LEU A 50 6.76 7.87 -8.40
N VAL A 51 6.01 8.92 -8.75
CA VAL A 51 4.55 8.95 -8.53
C VAL A 51 3.84 7.91 -9.40
N ALA A 52 4.24 7.72 -10.65
CA ALA A 52 3.67 6.67 -11.50
C ALA A 52 3.94 5.26 -10.94
N SER A 53 5.15 5.02 -10.42
CA SER A 53 5.50 3.75 -9.77
C SER A 53 4.64 3.54 -8.52
N ALA A 54 4.44 4.58 -7.70
CA ALA A 54 3.58 4.53 -6.53
C ALA A 54 2.11 4.25 -6.87
N LEU A 55 1.57 4.82 -7.94
CA LEU A 55 0.19 4.56 -8.37
C LEU A 55 -0.03 3.14 -8.90
N LEU A 56 1.04 2.46 -9.32
CA LEU A 56 0.96 1.17 -10.02
C LEU A 56 1.53 0.00 -9.23
N HIS A 57 2.34 0.23 -8.19
CA HIS A 57 3.14 -0.81 -7.52
C HIS A 57 2.31 -2.04 -7.12
N ASP A 58 1.11 -1.81 -6.61
CA ASP A 58 0.21 -2.83 -6.08
C ASP A 58 -0.98 -3.17 -6.99
N VAL A 59 -1.00 -2.68 -8.24
CA VAL A 59 -2.12 -2.93 -9.17
C VAL A 59 -2.37 -4.42 -9.42
N GLY A 60 -1.38 -5.28 -9.19
CA GLY A 60 -1.52 -6.73 -9.29
C GLY A 60 -2.40 -7.36 -8.21
N LYS A 61 -2.70 -6.68 -7.10
CA LYS A 61 -3.53 -7.23 -6.01
C LYS A 61 -4.94 -7.56 -6.47
N VAL A 62 -5.43 -6.87 -7.51
CA VAL A 62 -6.72 -7.18 -8.16
C VAL A 62 -6.77 -8.57 -8.79
N ASP A 63 -5.63 -9.17 -9.14
CA ASP A 63 -5.56 -10.54 -9.65
C ASP A 63 -5.09 -11.54 -8.59
N GLU A 64 -4.35 -11.06 -7.60
CA GLU A 64 -3.84 -11.88 -6.52
C GLU A 64 -4.94 -12.29 -5.54
N LEU A 65 -5.85 -11.37 -5.21
CA LEU A 65 -6.80 -11.54 -4.11
C LEU A 65 -8.21 -11.87 -4.58
N THR A 66 -8.91 -12.67 -3.76
CA THR A 66 -10.35 -12.90 -3.82
C THR A 66 -11.01 -12.31 -2.59
N PHE A 67 -12.23 -11.74 -2.69
CA PHE A 67 -12.83 -10.99 -1.58
C PHE A 67 -14.38 -11.01 -1.57
N GLU A 68 -15.01 -12.08 -2.03
CA GLU A 68 -16.49 -12.21 -2.04
C GLU A 68 -17.08 -12.47 -0.64
N THR A 69 -16.56 -13.47 0.07
CA THR A 69 -17.01 -13.85 1.42
C THR A 69 -15.95 -13.59 2.50
N GLY A 70 -14.68 -13.48 2.09
CA GLY A 70 -13.53 -13.16 2.91
C GLY A 70 -12.31 -12.98 2.03
N VAL A 71 -11.24 -12.39 2.56
CA VAL A 71 -10.03 -12.15 1.76
C VAL A 71 -9.21 -13.43 1.63
N GLY A 72 -9.03 -13.87 0.40
CA GLY A 72 -8.25 -15.04 0.01
C GLY A 72 -7.32 -14.73 -1.14
N TYR A 73 -6.74 -15.79 -1.73
CA TYR A 73 -5.84 -15.69 -2.87
C TYR A 73 -6.35 -16.53 -4.03
N THR A 74 -6.10 -16.06 -5.25
CA THR A 74 -6.21 -16.87 -6.47
C THR A 74 -5.01 -17.82 -6.59
N ASP A 75 -5.11 -18.83 -7.47
CA ASP A 75 -3.97 -19.71 -7.76
C ASP A 75 -2.78 -18.94 -8.36
N GLU A 76 -3.04 -18.00 -9.27
CA GLU A 76 -1.99 -17.12 -9.80
C GLU A 76 -1.40 -16.22 -8.71
N GLY A 77 -2.22 -15.68 -7.82
CA GLY A 77 -1.77 -14.91 -6.68
C GLY A 77 -0.81 -15.70 -5.79
N ARG A 78 -1.12 -16.96 -5.50
CA ARG A 78 -0.24 -17.83 -4.69
C ARG A 78 1.04 -18.24 -5.40
N LEU A 79 0.99 -18.47 -6.71
CA LEU A 79 2.13 -18.97 -7.49
C LEU A 79 3.07 -17.85 -7.96
N ILE A 80 2.54 -16.67 -8.27
CA ILE A 80 3.25 -15.58 -8.95
C ILE A 80 3.35 -14.32 -8.09
N GLY A 81 2.28 -13.96 -7.36
CA GLY A 81 2.22 -12.77 -6.51
C GLY A 81 1.94 -11.46 -7.26
N HIS A 82 1.34 -10.50 -6.56
CA HIS A 82 0.90 -9.23 -7.14
C HIS A 82 2.03 -8.41 -7.76
N VAL A 83 3.25 -8.47 -7.22
CA VAL A 83 4.40 -7.70 -7.74
C VAL A 83 4.65 -8.02 -9.22
N VAL A 84 4.69 -9.31 -9.56
CA VAL A 84 4.93 -9.77 -10.93
C VAL A 84 3.67 -9.61 -11.79
N LEU A 85 2.48 -9.89 -11.25
CA LEU A 85 1.21 -9.70 -11.95
C LEU A 85 0.99 -8.22 -12.33
N GLY A 86 1.30 -7.30 -11.41
CA GLY A 86 1.25 -5.85 -11.61
C GLY A 86 2.21 -5.38 -12.69
N ALA A 87 3.46 -5.86 -12.67
CA ALA A 87 4.44 -5.52 -13.70
C ALA A 87 3.99 -5.97 -15.11
N ARG A 88 3.37 -7.15 -15.24
CA ARG A 88 2.78 -7.61 -16.51
C ARG A 88 1.69 -6.67 -17.01
N ARG A 89 0.76 -6.27 -16.12
CA ARG A 89 -0.30 -5.29 -16.45
C ARG A 89 0.29 -3.95 -16.92
N ALA A 90 1.28 -3.44 -16.20
CA ALA A 90 1.94 -2.18 -16.52
C ALA A 90 2.61 -2.25 -17.90
N ARG A 91 3.35 -3.34 -18.19
CA ARG A 91 3.99 -3.57 -19.49
C ARG A 91 2.99 -3.60 -20.65
N GLU A 92 1.89 -4.33 -20.49
CA GLU A 92 0.84 -4.40 -21.51
C GLU A 92 0.18 -3.04 -21.77
N ALA A 93 -0.09 -2.27 -20.71
CA ALA A 93 -0.65 -0.93 -20.82
C ALA A 93 0.34 0.04 -21.47
N ALA A 94 1.61 0.00 -21.08
CA ALA A 94 2.67 0.84 -21.62
C ALA A 94 2.91 0.58 -23.12
N ALA A 95 2.85 -0.69 -23.55
CA ALA A 95 2.94 -1.06 -24.95
C ALA A 95 1.81 -0.44 -25.79
N ARG A 96 0.57 -0.46 -25.28
CA ARG A 96 -0.57 0.20 -25.94
C ARG A 96 -0.46 1.73 -25.96
N ALA A 97 0.13 2.31 -24.92
CA ALA A 97 0.32 3.74 -24.78
C ALA A 97 1.53 4.27 -25.58
N GLY A 98 2.37 3.39 -26.17
CA GLY A 98 3.60 3.81 -26.85
C GLY A 98 4.62 4.44 -25.90
N THR A 99 4.68 3.95 -24.65
CA THR A 99 5.62 4.47 -23.64
C THR A 99 7.06 4.21 -24.06
N ASP A 100 7.95 5.18 -23.79
CA ASP A 100 9.38 5.03 -24.04
C ASP A 100 9.94 3.80 -23.31
N ALA A 101 10.81 3.05 -23.99
CA ALA A 101 11.32 1.78 -23.49
C ALA A 101 12.17 1.95 -22.22
N THR A 102 12.86 3.07 -22.08
CA THR A 102 13.71 3.36 -20.91
C THR A 102 12.85 3.76 -19.71
N VAL A 103 11.78 4.53 -19.94
CA VAL A 103 10.77 4.84 -18.91
C VAL A 103 10.10 3.55 -18.41
N LEU A 104 9.66 2.69 -19.34
CA LEU A 104 9.04 1.42 -18.98
C LEU A 104 9.99 0.52 -18.17
N LEU A 105 11.25 0.39 -18.57
CA LEU A 105 12.24 -0.40 -17.84
C LEU A 105 12.42 0.10 -16.39
N ARG A 106 12.49 1.41 -16.19
CA ARG A 106 12.65 2.01 -14.85
C ARG A 106 11.37 1.83 -14.01
N LEU A 107 10.19 1.97 -14.61
CA LEU A 107 8.90 1.74 -13.96
C LEU A 107 8.77 0.28 -13.50
N GLU A 108 9.06 -0.67 -14.39
CA GLU A 108 9.05 -2.09 -14.04
C GLU A 108 10.05 -2.42 -12.95
N HIS A 109 11.26 -1.84 -13.00
CA HIS A 109 12.24 -2.02 -11.94
C HIS A 109 11.73 -1.51 -10.59
N ALA A 110 11.13 -0.32 -10.54
CA ALA A 110 10.55 0.23 -9.33
C ALA A 110 9.43 -0.67 -8.78
N MET A 111 8.50 -1.10 -9.63
CA MET A 111 7.44 -2.03 -9.26
C MET A 111 7.99 -3.39 -8.79
N LEU A 112 8.96 -3.99 -9.50
CA LEU A 112 9.53 -5.29 -9.14
C LEU A 112 10.45 -5.25 -7.91
N SER A 113 10.78 -4.08 -7.39
CA SER A 113 11.70 -3.93 -6.26
C SER A 113 11.14 -3.21 -5.04
N HIS A 114 9.88 -2.77 -5.07
CA HIS A 114 9.30 -1.96 -3.99
C HIS A 114 9.20 -2.68 -2.64
N HIS A 115 9.14 -4.02 -2.61
CA HIS A 115 9.24 -4.77 -1.34
C HIS A 115 10.63 -4.73 -0.70
N GLY A 116 11.66 -4.21 -1.38
CA GLY A 116 12.99 -3.93 -0.83
C GLY A 116 13.88 -5.16 -0.76
N GLU A 117 13.56 -6.05 0.17
CA GLU A 117 14.33 -7.25 0.49
C GLU A 117 13.77 -8.50 -0.22
N LEU A 118 14.66 -9.45 -0.54
CA LEU A 118 14.25 -10.70 -1.20
C LEU A 118 13.40 -11.55 -0.25
N GLU A 119 13.72 -11.49 1.03
CA GLU A 119 13.01 -12.13 2.14
C GLU A 119 11.58 -11.57 2.32
N CYS A 120 11.33 -10.35 1.85
CA CYS A 120 10.02 -9.70 1.86
C CYS A 120 9.20 -9.99 0.59
N GLY A 121 9.63 -10.95 -0.25
CA GLY A 121 8.94 -11.32 -1.49
C GLY A 121 9.30 -10.43 -2.67
N SER A 122 10.33 -9.58 -2.57
CA SER A 122 10.80 -8.77 -3.68
C SER A 122 11.58 -9.60 -4.70
N PRO A 123 11.23 -9.59 -6.00
CA PRO A 123 12.07 -10.19 -7.05
C PRO A 123 13.48 -9.59 -7.15
N LYS A 124 13.63 -8.30 -6.81
CA LYS A 124 14.90 -7.58 -6.91
C LYS A 124 15.00 -6.51 -5.82
N LYS A 125 16.23 -6.10 -5.45
CA LYS A 125 16.45 -4.96 -4.55
C LYS A 125 16.39 -3.63 -5.31
N PRO A 126 15.91 -2.53 -4.69
CA PRO A 126 15.95 -1.21 -5.28
C PRO A 126 17.34 -0.87 -5.82
N SER A 127 17.38 -0.30 -7.02
CA SER A 127 18.62 0.01 -7.76
C SER A 127 18.54 1.38 -8.45
N THR A 128 17.46 2.13 -8.20
CA THR A 128 17.30 3.53 -8.56
C THR A 128 16.82 4.30 -7.34
N ILE A 129 16.97 5.62 -7.34
CA ILE A 129 16.50 6.44 -6.22
C ILE A 129 14.97 6.39 -6.11
N GLU A 130 14.24 6.31 -7.22
CA GLU A 130 12.78 6.19 -7.22
C GLU A 130 12.33 4.89 -6.58
N ALA A 131 12.97 3.76 -6.95
CA ALA A 131 12.65 2.46 -6.35
C ALA A 131 12.95 2.42 -4.84
N LEU A 132 14.06 3.06 -4.42
CA LEU A 132 14.45 3.13 -3.01
C LEU A 132 13.44 3.95 -2.20
N LEU A 133 13.05 5.11 -2.73
CA LEU A 133 12.05 5.98 -2.08
C LEU A 133 10.69 5.29 -2.03
N LEU A 134 10.25 4.69 -3.13
CA LEU A 134 8.99 3.94 -3.18
C LEU A 134 8.95 2.85 -2.11
N HIS A 135 9.99 2.02 -2.02
CA HIS A 135 10.08 0.98 -0.99
C HIS A 135 9.89 1.50 0.43
N HIS A 136 10.60 2.58 0.78
CA HIS A 136 10.52 3.11 2.14
C HIS A 136 9.19 3.80 2.43
N VAL A 137 8.62 4.49 1.44
CA VAL A 137 7.31 5.15 1.59
C VAL A 137 6.18 4.13 1.70
N ASP A 138 6.18 3.10 0.85
CA ASP A 138 5.25 1.97 0.90
C ASP A 138 5.29 1.27 2.27
N ASN A 139 6.48 0.85 2.70
CA ASN A 139 6.68 0.19 4.00
C ASN A 139 6.31 1.10 5.19
N MET A 140 6.51 2.41 5.08
CA MET A 140 6.11 3.38 6.09
C MET A 140 4.58 3.43 6.22
N ASP A 141 3.86 3.51 5.11
CA ASP A 141 2.40 3.55 5.08
C ASP A 141 1.81 2.26 5.66
N ALA A 142 2.24 1.12 5.12
CA ALA A 142 1.83 -0.22 5.58
C ALA A 142 2.05 -0.44 7.09
N LYS A 143 3.23 -0.05 7.60
CA LYS A 143 3.51 -0.15 9.05
C LYS A 143 2.72 0.84 9.87
N SER A 144 2.51 2.06 9.40
CA SER A 144 1.76 3.07 10.14
C SER A 144 0.29 2.66 10.29
N ALA A 145 -0.33 2.22 9.20
CA ALA A 145 -1.70 1.68 9.21
C ALA A 145 -1.82 0.43 10.10
N GLY A 146 -0.88 -0.51 9.99
CA GLY A 146 -0.83 -1.69 10.86
C GLY A 146 -0.65 -1.35 12.34
N PHE A 147 0.17 -0.33 12.66
CA PHE A 147 0.37 0.14 14.03
C PHE A 147 -0.92 0.75 14.60
N ALA A 148 -1.57 1.62 13.83
CA ALA A 148 -2.85 2.23 14.20
C ALA A 148 -3.94 1.19 14.43
N GLN A 149 -4.02 0.16 13.58
CA GLN A 149 -4.96 -0.95 13.74
C GLN A 149 -4.75 -1.70 15.06
N VAL A 150 -3.50 -2.00 15.43
CA VAL A 150 -3.18 -2.65 16.71
C VAL A 150 -3.54 -1.76 17.90
N LEU A 151 -3.23 -0.46 17.83
CA LEU A 151 -3.57 0.48 18.90
C LEU A 151 -5.08 0.68 19.08
N SER A 152 -5.85 0.66 17.99
CA SER A 152 -7.31 0.76 18.04
C SER A 152 -7.92 -0.37 18.88
N GLY A 153 -7.41 -1.61 18.72
CA GLY A 153 -7.80 -2.75 19.54
C GLY A 153 -7.53 -2.54 21.05
N ALA A 154 -6.34 -2.07 21.40
CA ALA A 154 -6.00 -1.77 22.81
C ALA A 154 -6.85 -0.63 23.38
N THR A 155 -7.11 0.41 22.58
CA THR A 155 -7.94 1.55 22.97
C THR A 155 -9.37 1.12 23.29
N LEU A 156 -9.96 0.25 22.44
CA LEU A 156 -11.29 -0.32 22.68
C LEU A 156 -11.34 -1.22 23.93
N ALA A 157 -10.21 -1.84 24.28
CA ALA A 157 -10.06 -2.63 25.51
C ALA A 157 -9.69 -1.78 26.75
N GLU A 158 -9.55 -0.45 26.59
CA GLU A 158 -9.06 0.48 27.62
C GLU A 158 -7.67 0.13 28.19
N GLU A 159 -6.85 -0.56 27.39
CA GLU A 159 -5.49 -0.96 27.73
C GLU A 159 -4.47 0.10 27.33
N VAL A 160 -3.47 0.33 28.18
CA VAL A 160 -2.37 1.29 27.92
C VAL A 160 -1.22 0.65 27.13
N TRP A 161 -1.17 -0.68 27.11
CA TRP A 161 -0.16 -1.46 26.41
C TRP A 161 -0.81 -2.63 25.70
N THR A 162 -0.41 -2.87 24.45
CA THR A 162 -0.82 -4.08 23.72
C THR A 162 -0.03 -5.29 24.22
N ASP A 163 -0.51 -6.49 23.94
CA ASP A 163 0.32 -7.70 24.01
C ASP A 163 1.48 -7.64 22.98
N SER A 164 2.41 -8.61 23.05
CA SER A 164 3.50 -8.79 22.07
C SER A 164 3.13 -9.71 20.90
N ALA A 165 1.93 -10.30 20.91
CA ALA A 165 1.36 -11.14 19.87
C ALA A 165 0.76 -10.31 18.72
N ASN A 166 1.46 -9.23 18.33
CA ASN A 166 1.11 -8.35 17.23
C ASN A 166 2.20 -8.36 16.13
N LEU A 167 1.96 -7.64 15.04
CA LEU A 167 2.85 -7.55 13.87
C LEU A 167 4.26 -7.04 14.21
N PHE A 168 4.39 -6.20 15.24
CA PHE A 168 5.65 -5.58 15.68
C PHE A 168 6.40 -6.40 16.74
N ARG A 169 5.83 -7.54 17.18
CA ARG A 169 6.46 -8.51 18.09
C ARG A 169 6.96 -7.89 19.40
N ARG A 170 6.28 -6.85 19.88
CA ARG A 170 6.56 -6.17 21.15
C ARG A 170 5.31 -5.43 21.65
N PRO A 171 5.18 -5.19 22.96
CA PRO A 171 4.14 -4.32 23.48
C PRO A 171 4.23 -2.92 22.87
N LEU A 172 3.10 -2.36 22.46
CA LEU A 172 2.98 -1.00 21.95
C LEU A 172 2.22 -0.14 22.95
N PHE A 173 2.65 1.10 23.11
CA PHE A 173 1.99 2.05 24.00
C PHE A 173 0.77 2.66 23.31
N ALA A 174 -0.40 2.53 23.94
CA ALA A 174 -1.65 3.14 23.53
C ALA A 174 -1.95 4.33 24.47
N PRO A 175 -1.63 5.58 24.05
CA PRO A 175 -1.93 6.76 24.87
C PRO A 175 -3.45 6.84 25.10
N ARG A 176 -3.86 7.19 26.32
CA ARG A 176 -5.29 7.39 26.61
C ARG A 176 -5.78 8.65 25.88
N ALA A 177 -7.04 8.66 25.46
CA ALA A 177 -7.65 9.82 24.78
C ALA A 177 -7.56 11.15 25.57
N LEU A 178 -7.33 11.12 26.89
CA LEU A 178 -7.06 12.31 27.71
C LEU A 178 -5.65 12.89 27.52
N GLU A 179 -4.73 12.15 26.89
CA GLU A 179 -3.37 12.55 26.56
C GLU A 179 -3.20 12.84 25.05
N ASP A 180 -4.20 12.49 24.22
CA ASP A 180 -4.23 12.82 22.80
C ASP A 180 -4.93 14.17 22.57
N ASP A 181 -4.21 15.27 22.86
CA ASP A 181 -4.67 16.65 22.63
C ASP A 181 -4.77 17.02 21.12
N ARG A 182 -4.55 16.07 20.20
CA ARG A 182 -4.69 16.33 18.76
C ARG A 182 -6.18 16.43 18.42
N PRO A 183 -6.61 17.45 17.67
CA PRO A 183 -8.02 17.60 17.31
C PRO A 183 -8.48 16.39 16.50
N HIS A 184 -9.42 15.63 17.04
CA HIS A 184 -10.15 14.59 16.33
C HIS A 184 -10.79 15.22 15.08
N ARG A 185 -10.33 14.84 13.89
CA ARG A 185 -10.97 15.27 12.64
C ARG A 185 -12.25 14.45 12.47
N ALA A 186 -13.37 14.98 12.96
CA ALA A 186 -14.69 14.35 12.87
C ALA A 186 -15.21 14.12 11.43
N ASP A 187 -14.45 14.52 10.40
CA ASP A 187 -14.84 14.44 8.99
C ASP A 187 -14.61 13.05 8.36
N GLU A 188 -13.77 12.19 8.95
CA GLU A 188 -13.46 10.86 8.37
C GLU A 188 -14.62 9.86 8.56
N ASP A 189 -15.29 9.87 9.72
CA ASP A 189 -16.48 9.04 9.96
C ASP A 189 -17.71 9.52 9.17
N ALA A 190 -17.81 10.83 8.90
CA ALA A 190 -18.91 11.41 8.14
C ALA A 190 -18.93 11.00 6.67
N GLN A 191 -17.79 10.55 6.12
CA GLN A 191 -17.69 10.04 4.74
C GLN A 191 -18.14 8.58 4.63
N HIS A 192 -18.01 7.78 5.69
CA HIS A 192 -18.46 6.39 5.71
C HIS A 192 -19.99 6.22 5.79
N PHE A 193 -20.70 7.17 6.41
CA PHE A 193 -22.16 7.09 6.59
C PHE A 193 -22.99 7.77 5.50
N ARG A 194 -22.38 8.45 4.52
CA ARG A 194 -23.13 9.11 3.41
C ARG A 194 -23.36 8.22 2.18
N LEU A 195 -22.88 6.97 2.18
CA LEU A 195 -23.10 6.02 1.07
C LEU A 195 -24.29 5.07 1.28
N THR A 196 -25.03 5.22 2.38
CA THR A 196 -26.31 4.53 2.60
C THR A 196 -27.41 5.54 2.91
N ALA A 197 -27.84 6.27 1.88
CA ALA A 197 -29.12 6.97 1.84
C ALA A 197 -29.68 6.88 0.41
#